data_AF-A0A0C9S0F2-F1
#
_entry.id   AF-A0A0C9S0F2-F1
#
_cell.length_a   1.000
_cell.length_b   1.000
_cell.length_c   1.000
_cell.angle_alpha   90.00
_cell.angle_beta   90.00
_cell.angle_gamma   90.00
#
_symmetry.space_group_name_H-M   'P 1'
#
loop_
_entity.id
_entity.type
_entity.pdbx_description
1 polymer ?
#
loop_
_entity_poly.entity_id
_entity_poly.type
_entity_poly.pdbx_seq_one_letter_code
_entity_poly.pdbx_strand_id
1 'polypeptide(L)'
;MEKIAVNNLVLTLSKMLKGERFIVFRKLKSQRQKLENCKGPEAEKKKLKANRLREQASYLMKVDLKSVALQAFAAEEPWQNALVRSDSTDQERIEARLIGRPRIQEIITEFRSVNPDWKEW
;
A
#
# COMPACT_ATOMS: atom_id res chain seq x y z
N MET A 1 3.53 -25.44 2.55
CA MET A 1 3.17 -24.88 3.87
C MET A 1 1.72 -25.22 4.19
N GLU A 2 1.37 -25.59 5.43
CA GLU A 2 -0.02 -25.87 5.80
C GLU A 2 -0.89 -24.61 5.74
N LYS A 3 -2.17 -24.75 5.34
CA LYS A 3 -3.14 -23.62 5.25
C LYS A 3 -3.26 -22.82 6.56
N ILE A 4 -3.04 -23.46 7.72
CA ILE A 4 -3.07 -22.81 9.04
C ILE A 4 -1.89 -21.84 9.22
N ALA A 5 -0.69 -22.23 8.79
CA ALA A 5 0.50 -21.38 8.91
C ALA A 5 0.39 -20.13 8.04
N VAL A 6 -0.14 -20.26 6.82
CA VAL A 6 -0.36 -19.10 5.93
C VAL A 6 -1.48 -18.21 6.47
N ASN A 7 -2.55 -18.76 7.05
CA ASN A 7 -3.57 -17.99 7.76
C ASN A 7 -2.98 -17.09 8.86
N ASN A 8 -2.09 -17.66 9.68
CA ASN A 8 -1.42 -16.91 10.75
C ASN A 8 -0.51 -15.80 10.21
N LEU A 9 0.16 -16.04 9.08
CA LEU A 9 0.95 -15.01 8.39
C LEU A 9 0.07 -13.88 7.84
N VAL A 10 -1.07 -14.20 7.24
CA VAL A 10 -2.05 -13.21 6.76
C VAL A 10 -2.58 -12.35 7.90
N LEU A 11 -2.90 -12.95 9.05
CA LEU A 11 -3.34 -12.22 10.25
C LEU A 11 -2.23 -11.32 10.80
N THR A 12 -1.00 -11.83 10.84
CA THR A 12 0.18 -11.08 11.29
C THR A 12 0.43 -9.88 10.40
N LEU A 13 0.45 -10.10 9.08
CA LEU A 13 0.64 -9.04 8.09
C LEU A 13 -0.49 -8.00 8.17
N SER A 14 -1.75 -8.44 8.28
CA SER A 14 -2.91 -7.54 8.44
C SER A 14 -2.77 -6.62 9.67
N LYS A 15 -2.27 -7.16 10.80
CA LYS A 15 -2.02 -6.38 12.02
C LYS A 15 -0.89 -5.36 11.82
N MET A 16 0.16 -5.73 11.10
CA MET A 16 1.26 -4.82 10.79
C MET A 16 0.83 -3.72 9.83
N LEU A 17 0.09 -4.07 8.76
CA LEU A 17 -0.51 -3.12 7.83
C LEU A 17 -1.40 -2.12 8.58
N LYS A 18 -2.11 -2.53 9.63
CA LYS A 18 -2.91 -1.61 10.46
C LYS A 18 -2.06 -0.55 11.15
N GLY A 19 -0.87 -0.90 11.63
CA GLY A 19 0.08 0.04 12.21
C GLY A 19 0.67 0.99 11.16
N GLU A 20 1.18 0.42 10.07
CA GLU A 20 1.81 1.19 8.99
C GLU A 20 0.82 2.11 8.25
N ARG A 21 -0.46 1.72 8.18
CA ARG A 21 -1.55 2.53 7.59
C ARG A 21 -1.60 3.94 8.16
N PHE A 22 -1.48 4.08 9.48
CA PHE A 22 -1.50 5.40 10.11
C PHE A 22 -0.28 6.25 9.73
N ILE A 23 0.89 5.63 9.56
CA ILE A 23 2.12 6.32 9.15
C ILE A 23 1.95 6.83 7.71
N VAL A 24 1.50 5.97 6.79
CA VAL A 24 1.25 6.35 5.40
C VAL A 24 0.19 7.43 5.31
N PHE A 25 -0.92 7.29 6.06
CA PHE A 25 -1.98 8.29 6.12
C PHE A 25 -1.47 9.66 6.59
N ARG A 26 -0.68 9.72 7.68
CA ARG A 26 -0.08 10.97 8.18
C ARG A 26 0.81 11.62 7.12
N LYS A 27 1.60 10.82 6.39
CA LYS A 27 2.45 11.32 5.30
C LYS A 27 1.62 11.93 4.17
N LEU A 28 0.56 11.26 3.72
CA LEU A 28 -0.36 11.80 2.71
C LEU A 28 -1.01 13.10 3.17
N LYS A 29 -1.53 13.14 4.41
CA LYS A 29 -2.16 14.33 4.99
C LYS A 29 -1.18 15.52 5.04
N SER A 30 0.05 15.29 5.47
CA SER A 30 1.09 16.33 5.51
C SER A 30 1.43 16.86 4.11
N GLN A 31 1.60 15.96 3.13
CA GLN A 31 1.87 16.34 1.74
C GLN A 31 0.71 17.13 1.13
N ARG A 32 -0.53 16.72 1.41
CA ARG A 32 -1.73 17.43 0.97
C ARG A 32 -1.76 18.86 1.52
N GLN A 33 -1.54 19.04 2.83
CA GLN A 33 -1.55 20.36 3.45
C GLN A 33 -0.50 21.30 2.83
N LYS A 34 0.69 20.77 2.52
CA LYS A 34 1.75 21.55 1.83
C LYS A 34 1.33 22.00 0.44
N LEU A 35 0.59 21.16 -0.29
CA LEU A 35 0.09 21.49 -1.63
C LEU A 35 -1.07 22.48 -1.58
N GLU A 36 -1.99 22.32 -0.62
CA GLU A 36 -3.13 23.22 -0.40
C GLU A 36 -2.66 24.65 -0.04
N ASN A 37 -1.54 24.77 0.68
CA ASN A 37 -0.98 26.06 1.09
C ASN A 37 -0.10 26.74 0.02
N CYS A 38 0.18 26.08 -1.11
CA CYS A 38 1.02 26.65 -2.17
C CYS A 38 0.27 27.72 -2.97
N LYS A 39 0.91 28.88 -3.18
CA LYS A 39 0.45 29.95 -4.07
C LYS A 39 1.30 30.00 -5.35
N GLY A 40 0.80 30.71 -6.38
CA GLY A 40 1.53 30.96 -7.63
C GLY A 40 0.96 30.26 -8.87
N PRO A 41 1.67 30.35 -10.01
CA PRO A 41 1.14 29.92 -11.33
C PRO A 41 0.83 28.42 -11.42
N GLU A 42 1.45 27.60 -10.55
CA GLU A 42 1.24 26.15 -10.48
C GLU A 42 0.15 25.73 -9.46
N ALA A 43 -0.61 26.68 -8.90
CA ALA A 43 -1.60 26.41 -7.86
C ALA A 43 -2.66 25.38 -8.30
N GLU A 44 -3.12 25.45 -9.55
CA GLU A 44 -4.18 24.57 -10.03
C GLU A 44 -3.72 23.12 -10.18
N LYS A 45 -2.51 22.89 -10.73
CA LYS A 45 -1.90 21.55 -10.78
C LYS A 45 -1.68 20.98 -9.37
N LYS A 46 -1.29 21.83 -8.41
CA LYS A 46 -1.10 21.43 -7.01
C LYS A 46 -2.42 21.06 -6.32
N LYS A 47 -3.53 21.77 -6.60
CA LYS A 47 -4.87 21.39 -6.11
C LYS A 47 -5.30 20.03 -6.62
N LEU A 48 -5.12 19.74 -7.93
CA LEU A 48 -5.42 18.43 -8.49
C LEU A 48 -4.63 17.31 -7.78
N LYS A 49 -3.34 17.55 -7.53
CA LYS A 49 -2.51 16.61 -6.76
C LYS A 49 -2.99 16.47 -5.31
N ALA A 50 -3.41 17.56 -4.66
CA ALA A 50 -3.96 17.51 -3.31
C ALA A 50 -5.26 16.70 -3.23
N ASN A 51 -6.15 16.84 -4.22
CA ASN A 51 -7.37 16.04 -4.34
C ASN A 51 -7.04 14.55 -4.50
N ARG A 52 -6.08 14.20 -5.35
CA ARG A 52 -5.60 12.81 -5.50
C ARG A 52 -5.08 12.23 -4.17
N LEU A 53 -4.28 13.00 -3.42
CA LEU A 53 -3.79 12.56 -2.11
C LEU A 53 -4.93 12.39 -1.09
N ARG A 54 -5.98 13.22 -1.16
CA ARG A 54 -7.17 13.10 -0.33
C ARG A 54 -7.94 11.82 -0.64
N GLU A 55 -8.12 11.48 -1.91
CA GLU A 55 -8.79 10.26 -2.35
C GLU A 55 -8.00 9.02 -1.92
N GLN A 56 -6.69 8.99 -2.15
CA GLN A 56 -5.80 7.92 -1.69
C GLN A 56 -5.86 7.75 -0.17
N ALA A 57 -5.88 8.84 0.60
CA ALA A 57 -6.00 8.79 2.05
C ALA A 57 -7.36 8.25 2.52
N SER A 58 -8.44 8.64 1.83
CA SER A 58 -9.79 8.14 2.10
C SER A 58 -9.90 6.63 1.84
N TYR A 59 -9.39 6.19 0.69
CA TYR A 59 -9.33 4.78 0.32
C TYR A 59 -8.50 3.97 1.34
N LEU A 60 -7.30 4.44 1.67
CA LEU A 60 -6.40 3.78 2.61
C LEU A 60 -7.04 3.53 3.99
N MET A 61 -7.95 4.41 4.42
CA MET A 61 -8.65 4.23 5.70
C MET A 61 -9.81 3.24 5.64
N LYS A 62 -10.32 2.93 4.44
CA LYS A 62 -11.47 2.03 4.21
C LYS A 62 -11.08 0.65 3.68
N VAL A 63 -9.91 0.52 3.04
CA VAL A 63 -9.47 -0.72 2.41
C VAL A 63 -9.39 -1.87 3.43
N ASP A 64 -9.84 -3.05 3.01
CA ASP A 64 -9.73 -4.27 3.80
C ASP A 64 -8.27 -4.77 3.80
N LEU A 65 -7.62 -4.65 4.96
CA LEU A 65 -6.23 -5.04 5.11
C LEU A 65 -6.00 -6.54 4.98
N LYS A 66 -7.02 -7.37 5.23
CA LYS A 66 -6.90 -8.82 5.03
C LYS A 66 -6.78 -9.13 3.55
N SER A 67 -7.64 -8.54 2.72
CA SER A 67 -7.55 -8.66 1.27
C SER A 67 -6.22 -8.15 0.72
N VAL A 68 -5.75 -6.98 1.19
CA VAL A 68 -4.43 -6.43 0.81
C VAL A 68 -3.29 -7.38 1.18
N ALA A 69 -3.33 -7.98 2.37
CA ALA A 69 -2.32 -8.94 2.81
C ALA A 69 -2.31 -10.21 1.94
N LEU A 70 -3.50 -10.73 1.58
CA LEU A 70 -3.63 -11.89 0.71
C LEU A 70 -3.06 -11.62 -0.69
N GLN A 71 -3.43 -10.49 -1.29
CA GLN A 71 -2.92 -10.07 -2.59
C GLN A 71 -1.40 -9.88 -2.58
N ALA A 72 -0.85 -9.31 -1.50
CA ALA A 72 0.59 -9.11 -1.37
C ALA A 72 1.38 -10.43 -1.35
N PHE A 73 0.84 -11.49 -0.72
CA PHE A 73 1.48 -12.80 -0.71
C PHE A 73 1.30 -13.60 -2.01
N ALA A 74 0.18 -13.37 -2.72
CA ALA A 74 -0.13 -13.99 -4.00
C ALA A 74 0.55 -13.30 -5.20
N ALA A 75 1.16 -12.13 -5.00
CA ALA A 75 1.77 -11.35 -6.07
C ALA A 75 2.96 -12.09 -6.72
N GLU A 76 2.86 -12.36 -8.02
CA GLU A 76 3.95 -12.97 -8.78
C GLU A 76 5.13 -12.01 -8.96
N GLU A 77 4.83 -10.73 -9.16
CA GLU A 77 5.81 -9.66 -9.27
C GLU A 77 5.88 -8.82 -7.99
N PRO A 78 7.01 -8.12 -7.76
CA PRO A 78 7.11 -7.14 -6.69
C PRO A 78 5.97 -6.12 -6.77
N TRP A 79 5.14 -6.08 -5.72
CA TRP A 79 3.96 -5.22 -5.68
C TRP A 79 4.30 -3.73 -5.82
N GLN A 80 5.55 -3.34 -5.53
CA GLN A 80 6.09 -2.00 -5.73
C GLN A 80 6.14 -1.57 -7.21
N ASN A 81 6.06 -2.51 -8.16
CA ASN A 81 5.99 -2.18 -9.59
C ASN A 81 4.78 -1.29 -9.92
N ALA A 82 3.70 -1.37 -9.13
CA ALA A 82 2.56 -0.47 -9.27
C ALA A 82 2.90 1.02 -9.07
N LEU A 83 4.05 1.34 -8.45
CA LEU A 83 4.49 2.73 -8.26
C LEU A 83 5.07 3.34 -9.54
N VAL A 84 5.58 2.52 -10.46
CA VAL A 84 6.28 2.97 -11.68
C VAL A 84 5.46 2.73 -12.95
N ARG A 85 4.63 1.69 -12.96
CA ARG A 85 3.72 1.37 -14.07
C ARG A 85 2.79 2.54 -14.37
N SER A 86 2.56 2.85 -15.65
CA SER A 86 1.75 4.00 -16.08
C SER A 86 0.25 3.76 -15.93
N ASP A 87 -0.17 2.51 -16.09
CA ASP A 87 -1.55 2.03 -16.02
C ASP A 87 -2.06 1.78 -14.59
N SER A 88 -1.16 1.78 -13.59
CA SER A 88 -1.58 1.57 -12.20
C SER A 88 -2.48 2.68 -11.67
N THR A 89 -3.58 2.26 -11.10
CA THR A 89 -4.59 3.08 -10.44
C THR A 89 -4.03 3.73 -9.17
N ASP A 90 -4.71 4.77 -8.69
CA ASP A 90 -4.34 5.42 -7.43
C ASP A 90 -4.49 4.50 -6.21
N GLN A 91 -5.39 3.51 -6.29
CA GLN A 91 -5.61 2.48 -5.26
C GLN A 91 -4.42 1.53 -5.17
N GLU A 92 -4.02 0.92 -6.28
CA GLU A 92 -2.85 0.02 -6.33
C GLU A 92 -1.58 0.75 -5.88
N ARG A 93 -1.42 2.01 -6.29
CA ARG A 93 -0.27 2.83 -5.86
C ARG A 93 -0.26 3.08 -4.35
N ILE A 94 -1.40 3.29 -3.71
CA ILE A 94 -1.42 3.52 -2.26
C ILE A 94 -1.25 2.23 -1.47
N GLU A 95 -1.82 1.12 -1.95
CA GLU A 95 -1.53 -0.21 -1.43
C GLU A 95 -0.05 -0.55 -1.56
N ALA A 96 0.57 -0.24 -2.70
CA ALA A 96 2.00 -0.46 -2.90
C ALA A 96 2.89 0.40 -2.00
N ARG A 97 2.46 1.61 -1.65
CA ARG A 97 3.16 2.41 -0.62
C ARG A 97 3.02 1.82 0.77
N LEU A 98 1.89 1.17 1.06
CA LEU A 98 1.63 0.52 2.34
C LEU A 98 2.40 -0.80 2.46
N ILE A 99 2.37 -1.62 1.42
CA ILE A 99 3.08 -2.90 1.34
C ILE A 99 4.60 -2.68 1.19
N GLY A 100 5.02 -1.60 0.54
CA GLY A 100 6.44 -1.25 0.35
C GLY A 100 7.15 -0.76 1.61
N ARG A 101 6.53 -0.84 2.79
CA ARG A 101 7.16 -0.46 4.06
C ARG A 101 8.19 -1.53 4.45
N PRO A 102 9.38 -1.18 4.95
CA PRO A 102 10.49 -2.14 5.11
C PRO A 102 10.12 -3.42 5.86
N ARG A 103 9.47 -3.29 7.02
CA ARG A 103 9.04 -4.43 7.85
C ARG A 103 8.00 -5.32 7.17
N ILE A 104 7.17 -4.76 6.29
CA ILE A 104 6.17 -5.51 5.54
C ILE A 104 6.85 -6.28 4.41
N GLN A 105 7.78 -5.61 3.71
CA GLN A 105 8.55 -6.21 2.63
C GLN A 105 9.39 -7.39 3.10
N GLU A 106 10.07 -7.26 4.24
CA GLU A 106 10.86 -8.34 4.82
C GLU A 106 10.05 -9.63 4.96
N ILE A 107 8.82 -9.54 5.50
CA ILE A 107 7.93 -10.70 5.68
C ILE A 107 7.48 -11.29 4.35
N ILE A 108 7.11 -10.44 3.38
CA ILE A 108 6.66 -10.90 2.07
C ILE A 108 7.80 -11.58 1.32
N THR A 109 9.00 -10.99 1.34
CA THR A 109 10.19 -11.55 0.71
C THR A 109 10.57 -12.88 1.35
N GLU A 110 10.58 -12.97 2.68
CA GLU A 110 10.83 -14.23 3.39
C GLU A 110 9.81 -15.30 2.99
N PHE A 111 8.51 -14.97 3.01
CA PHE A 111 7.47 -15.90 2.60
C PHE A 111 7.64 -16.39 1.15
N ARG A 112 7.89 -15.49 0.20
CA ARG A 112 8.05 -15.82 -1.23
C ARG A 112 9.33 -16.61 -1.51
N SER A 113 10.38 -16.41 -0.70
CA SER A 113 11.62 -17.19 -0.82
C SER A 113 11.41 -18.67 -0.48
N VAL A 114 10.50 -18.96 0.45
CA VAL A 114 10.13 -20.32 0.87
C VAL A 114 8.99 -20.89 0.02
N ASN A 115 8.11 -20.05 -0.52
CA ASN A 115 6.91 -20.45 -1.26
C ASN A 115 6.81 -19.68 -2.61
N PRO A 116 7.73 -19.92 -3.56
CA PRO A 116 7.78 -19.16 -4.82
C PRO A 116 6.55 -19.38 -5.70
N ASP A 117 5.94 -20.57 -5.64
CA ASP A 117 4.78 -20.96 -6.46
C ASP A 117 3.44 -20.67 -5.77
N TRP A 118 3.42 -19.93 -4.66
CA TRP A 118 2.18 -19.60 -3.97
C TRP A 118 1.38 -18.57 -4.78
N LYS A 119 0.24 -18.99 -5.35
CA LYS A 119 -0.57 -18.14 -6.25
C LYS A 119 -1.98 -17.86 -5.75
N GLU A 120 -2.51 -18.71 -4.88
CA GLU A 120 -3.91 -18.61 -4.44
C GLU A 120 -4.07 -18.90 -2.96
N TRP A 121 -5.16 -18.35 -2.43
CA TRP A 121 -5.64 -18.52 -1.07
C TRP A 121 -6.86 -19.44 -1.02
#